data_AF-A0A962HG23-F1
#
_entry.id   AF-A0A962HG23-F1
#
_cell.length_a   1.000
_cell.length_b   1.000
_cell.length_c   1.000
_cell.angle_alpha   90.00
_cell.angle_beta   90.00
_cell.angle_gamma   90.00
#
_symmetry.space_group_name_H-M   'P 1'
#
loop_
_entity.id
_entity.type
_entity.pdbx_description
1 polymer ?
#
loop_
_entity_poly.entity_id
_entity_poly.type
_entity_poly.pdbx_seq_one_letter_code
_entity_poly.pdbx_strand_id
1 'polypeptide(L)'
;MLGDRVLIDLLEDIDAHDVSRIVTEDIRPLHASKDGVCVWLQKYYGFESGLFEALAKRLSSVCELDEQRRRQLKTLFSADSREQYRAAEKALCQKLTIITGGPGTGKTWTVARIIVSLLLQNPDSRILLAAPTGKAGARMKQSLDNAFVHDKAMARYSGLLEQLPKKALTIEALLGINHHYSPKPRKNRDNPVDC
;
A
#
# COMPACT_ATOMS: atom_id res chain seq x y z
N MET A 1 28.40 -13.94 11.09
CA MET A 1 28.84 -13.64 12.47
C MET A 1 29.93 -12.56 12.46
N LEU A 2 29.64 -11.39 11.89
CA LEU A 2 30.57 -10.23 11.89
C LEU A 2 29.99 -9.03 12.67
N GLY A 3 28.75 -9.15 13.18
CA GLY A 3 28.04 -8.06 13.86
C GLY A 3 28.37 -7.96 15.36
N ASP A 4 28.47 -9.09 16.06
CA ASP A 4 28.55 -9.09 17.52
C ASP A 4 29.85 -8.48 18.06
N ARG A 5 31.00 -8.78 17.46
CA ARG A 5 32.29 -8.19 17.88
C ARG A 5 32.35 -6.69 17.64
N VAL A 6 31.89 -6.23 16.47
CA VAL A 6 31.89 -4.80 16.12
C VAL A 6 30.94 -4.02 17.03
N LEU A 7 29.80 -4.61 17.41
CA LEU A 7 28.86 -3.97 18.32
C LEU A 7 29.40 -3.93 19.76
N ILE A 8 30.09 -4.99 20.21
CA ILE A 8 30.74 -5.02 21.54
C ILE A 8 31.84 -3.97 21.61
N ASP A 9 32.75 -3.92 20.62
CA ASP A 9 33.84 -2.94 20.57
C ASP A 9 33.31 -1.48 20.49
N LEU A 10 32.17 -1.25 19.82
CA LEU A 10 31.52 0.08 19.76
C LEU A 10 30.83 0.49 21.07
N LEU A 11 30.49 -0.47 21.92
CA LEU A 11 29.79 -0.25 23.18
C LEU A 11 30.72 -0.32 24.41
N GLU A 12 31.96 -0.79 24.26
CA GLU A 12 32.96 -0.87 25.34
C GLU A 12 33.28 0.50 25.96
N ASP A 13 33.24 1.57 25.16
CA ASP A 13 33.52 2.94 25.61
C ASP A 13 32.28 3.72 26.08
N ILE A 14 31.08 3.12 26.05
CA ILE A 14 29.85 3.77 26.49
C ILE A 14 29.55 3.34 27.93
N ASP A 15 29.81 4.24 28.89
CA ASP A 15 29.52 3.98 30.29
C ASP A 15 28.05 4.30 30.67
N ALA A 16 27.64 3.86 31.86
CA ALA A 16 26.29 4.12 32.36
C ALA A 16 25.96 5.62 32.50
N HIS A 17 26.98 6.48 32.64
CA HIS A 17 26.83 7.92 32.72
C HIS A 17 26.49 8.51 31.34
N ASP A 18 27.14 8.04 30.28
CA ASP A 18 26.87 8.43 28.89
C ASP A 18 25.48 7.94 28.43
N VAL A 19 25.08 6.71 28.81
CA VAL A 19 23.73 6.21 28.54
C VAL A 19 22.68 7.07 29.24
N SER A 20 22.91 7.47 30.50
CA SER A 20 21.95 8.29 31.28
C SER A 20 21.78 9.72 30.74
N ARG A 21 22.75 10.23 29.96
CA ARG A 21 22.66 11.54 29.28
C ARG A 21 21.80 11.49 28.01
N ILE A 22 21.68 10.32 27.38
CA ILE A 22 20.97 10.11 26.12
C ILE A 22 19.59 9.48 26.38
N VAL A 23 19.47 8.69 27.44
CA VAL A 23 18.26 7.96 27.84
C VAL A 23 17.70 8.58 29.12
N THR A 24 16.63 9.36 28.98
CA THR A 24 15.82 9.81 30.11
C THR A 24 14.59 8.90 30.23
N GLU A 25 13.83 8.97 31.33
CA GLU A 25 12.55 8.23 31.44
C GLU A 25 11.59 8.54 30.28
N ASP A 26 11.68 9.76 29.73
CA ASP A 26 10.87 10.26 28.62
C ASP A 26 11.47 9.98 27.22
N ILE A 27 12.78 9.74 27.12
CA ILE A 27 13.48 9.52 25.84
C ILE A 27 14.11 8.13 25.85
N ARG A 28 13.46 7.19 25.15
CA ARG A 28 13.98 5.84 24.89
C ARG A 28 14.55 5.77 23.47
N PRO A 29 15.83 6.12 23.24
CA PRO A 29 16.41 6.16 21.90
C PRO A 29 16.56 4.77 21.27
N LEU A 30 16.61 3.73 22.10
CA LEU A 30 16.62 2.33 21.71
C LEU A 30 15.41 1.61 22.28
N HIS A 31 14.86 0.69 21.49
CA HIS A 31 13.81 -0.23 21.90
C HIS A 31 14.33 -1.65 21.74
N ALA A 32 14.14 -2.51 22.73
CA ALA A 32 14.50 -3.93 22.66
C ALA A 32 13.24 -4.79 22.65
N SER A 33 13.28 -5.94 21.98
CA SER A 33 12.20 -6.94 22.02
C SER A 33 12.11 -7.55 23.41
N LYS A 34 10.96 -8.17 23.74
CA LYS A 34 10.75 -8.80 25.07
C LYS A 34 11.76 -9.91 25.38
N ASP A 35 12.25 -10.59 24.35
CA ASP A 35 13.28 -11.63 24.41
C ASP A 35 14.71 -11.07 24.30
N GLY A 36 14.87 -9.77 24.09
CA GLY A 36 16.17 -9.10 23.97
C GLY A 36 16.94 -9.38 22.68
N VAL A 37 16.38 -10.16 21.74
CA VAL A 37 17.08 -10.60 20.51
C VAL A 37 17.19 -9.47 19.48
N CYS A 38 16.21 -8.57 19.45
CA CYS A 38 16.16 -7.47 18.49
C CYS A 38 16.26 -6.13 19.23
N VAL A 39 17.09 -5.24 18.70
CA VAL A 39 17.22 -3.86 19.16
C VAL A 39 17.00 -2.92 17.97
N TRP A 40 16.15 -1.91 18.17
CA TRP A 40 15.81 -0.90 17.17
C TRP A 40 16.14 0.49 17.70
N LEU A 41 16.47 1.41 16.79
CA LEU A 41 16.33 2.84 17.09
C LEU A 41 14.84 3.17 17.27
N GLN A 42 14.52 4.05 18.23
CA GLN A 42 13.16 4.49 18.56
C GLN A 42 12.33 4.85 17.33
N LYS A 43 12.95 5.58 16.38
CA LYS A 43 12.33 5.99 15.12
C LYS A 43 11.87 4.80 14.28
N TYR A 44 12.72 3.79 14.11
CA TYR A 44 12.40 2.62 13.30
C TYR A 44 11.40 1.71 13.99
N TYR A 45 11.50 1.57 15.32
CA TYR A 45 10.48 0.88 16.10
C TYR A 45 9.10 1.54 15.95
N GLY A 46 9.06 2.88 16.00
CA GLY A 46 7.84 3.66 15.75
C GLY A 46 7.27 3.45 14.34
N PHE A 47 8.12 3.37 13.31
CA PHE A 47 7.67 3.05 11.94
C PHE A 47 7.09 1.64 11.82
N GLU A 48 7.75 0.64 12.42
CA GLU A 48 7.32 -0.75 12.37
C GLU A 48 5.99 -0.96 13.12
N SER A 49 5.92 -0.44 14.35
CA SER A 49 4.71 -0.53 15.18
C SER A 49 3.54 0.22 14.56
N GLY A 50 3.78 1.44 14.05
CA GLY A 50 2.76 2.22 13.37
C GLY A 50 2.26 1.56 12.08
N LEU A 51 3.15 0.90 11.31
CA LEU A 51 2.76 0.11 10.15
C LEU A 51 1.90 -1.09 10.57
N PHE A 52 2.31 -1.83 11.60
CA PHE A 52 1.56 -2.97 12.11
C PHE A 52 0.13 -2.58 12.52
N GLU A 53 -0.01 -1.54 13.34
CA GLU A 53 -1.33 -1.02 13.75
C GLU A 53 -2.18 -0.60 12.56
N ALA A 54 -1.57 0.11 11.59
CA ALA A 54 -2.25 0.57 10.40
C ALA A 54 -2.72 -0.58 9.50
N LEU A 55 -1.95 -1.67 9.41
CA LEU A 55 -2.33 -2.89 8.69
C LEU A 55 -3.43 -3.64 9.44
N ALA A 56 -3.26 -3.90 10.74
CA ALA A 56 -4.24 -4.60 11.57
C ALA A 56 -5.62 -3.93 11.51
N LYS A 57 -5.67 -2.60 11.60
CA LYS A 57 -6.91 -1.82 11.48
C LYS A 57 -7.58 -1.93 10.10
N ARG A 58 -6.81 -2.06 9.02
CA ARG A 58 -7.37 -2.21 7.66
C ARG A 58 -7.85 -3.64 7.41
N LEU A 59 -7.18 -4.62 8.01
CA LEU A 59 -7.51 -6.03 7.88
C LEU A 59 -8.71 -6.46 8.76
N SER A 60 -9.02 -5.72 9.83
CA SER A 60 -10.15 -6.03 10.72
C SER A 60 -11.53 -5.74 10.12
N SER A 61 -11.60 -4.94 9.05
CA SER A 61 -12.86 -4.62 8.36
C SER A 61 -13.03 -5.51 7.13
N VAL A 62 -13.87 -6.53 7.25
CA VAL A 62 -14.27 -7.41 6.14
C VAL A 62 -15.78 -7.32 5.96
N CYS A 63 -16.23 -7.14 4.73
CA CYS A 63 -17.64 -7.30 4.37
C CYS A 63 -17.82 -8.52 3.45
N GLU A 64 -19.03 -9.04 3.37
CA GLU A 64 -19.37 -10.07 2.40
C GLU A 64 -19.88 -9.42 1.10
N LEU A 65 -19.50 -10.00 -0.03
CA LEU A 65 -20.09 -9.67 -1.32
C LEU A 65 -21.48 -10.28 -1.42
N ASP A 66 -22.49 -9.43 -1.58
CA ASP A 66 -23.83 -9.89 -1.91
C ASP A 66 -23.86 -10.63 -3.26
N GLU A 67 -24.94 -11.37 -3.48
CA GLU A 67 -25.08 -12.24 -4.65
C GLU A 67 -25.13 -11.44 -5.97
N GLN A 68 -25.67 -10.22 -5.95
CA GLN A 68 -25.71 -9.35 -7.13
C GLN A 68 -24.30 -8.90 -7.54
N ARG A 69 -23.51 -8.42 -6.59
CA ARG A 69 -22.11 -8.01 -6.79
C ARG A 69 -21.26 -9.19 -7.22
N ARG A 70 -21.47 -10.37 -6.63
CA ARG A 70 -20.76 -11.59 -7.03
C ARG A 70 -21.09 -11.99 -8.48
N ARG A 71 -22.36 -11.94 -8.89
CA ARG A 71 -22.76 -12.21 -10.28
C ARG A 71 -22.14 -11.21 -11.24
N GLN A 72 -22.18 -9.92 -10.91
CA GLN A 72 -21.57 -8.87 -11.71
C GLN A 72 -20.06 -9.09 -11.87
N LEU A 73 -19.36 -9.37 -10.77
CA LEU A 73 -17.93 -9.68 -10.79
C LEU A 73 -17.62 -10.88 -11.69
N LYS A 74 -18.40 -11.98 -11.59
CA LYS A 74 -18.22 -13.17 -12.45
C LYS A 74 -18.29 -12.84 -13.93
N THR A 75 -19.08 -11.84 -14.35
CA THR A 75 -19.16 -11.45 -15.78
C THR A 75 -17.86 -10.85 -16.33
N LEU A 76 -16.94 -10.43 -15.45
CA LEU A 76 -15.67 -9.83 -15.86
C LEU A 76 -14.56 -10.88 -16.03
N PHE A 77 -14.70 -12.09 -15.48
CA PHE A 77 -13.65 -13.12 -15.44
C PHE A 77 -14.03 -14.34 -16.28
N SER A 78 -13.04 -14.97 -16.91
CA SER A 78 -13.19 -16.28 -17.54
C SER A 78 -13.05 -17.40 -16.51
N ALA A 79 -13.53 -18.61 -16.84
CA ALA A 79 -13.43 -19.77 -15.94
C ALA A 79 -11.99 -20.09 -15.50
N ASP A 80 -11.02 -19.84 -16.39
CA ASP A 80 -9.60 -20.17 -16.15
C ASP A 80 -8.87 -19.15 -15.25
N SER A 81 -9.49 -18.00 -14.95
CA SER A 81 -8.88 -16.91 -14.17
C SER A 81 -9.27 -16.93 -12.68
N ARG A 82 -9.27 -18.14 -12.09
CA ARG A 82 -9.77 -18.39 -10.71
C ARG A 82 -9.00 -17.60 -9.65
N GLU A 83 -7.68 -17.46 -9.79
CA GLU A 83 -6.86 -16.72 -8.82
C GLU A 83 -7.12 -15.21 -8.89
N GLN A 84 -7.22 -14.67 -10.11
CA GLN A 84 -7.53 -13.26 -10.34
C GLN A 84 -8.95 -12.92 -9.87
N TYR A 85 -9.92 -13.82 -10.09
CA TYR A 85 -11.27 -13.69 -9.55
C TYR A 85 -11.25 -13.63 -8.02
N ARG A 86 -10.52 -14.54 -7.35
CA ARG A 86 -10.38 -14.53 -5.88
C ARG A 86 -9.70 -13.26 -5.37
N ALA A 87 -8.70 -12.76 -6.07
CA ALA A 87 -8.06 -11.50 -5.71
C ALA A 87 -9.03 -10.32 -5.82
N ALA A 88 -9.88 -10.31 -6.85
CA ALA A 88 -10.90 -9.28 -7.01
C ALA A 88 -12.03 -9.40 -5.97
N GLU A 89 -12.47 -10.62 -5.65
CA GLU A 89 -13.42 -10.88 -4.57
C GLU A 89 -12.92 -10.32 -3.24
N LYS A 90 -11.66 -10.61 -2.88
CA LYS A 90 -11.01 -10.05 -1.68
C LYS A 90 -10.92 -8.52 -1.73
N ALA A 91 -10.53 -7.94 -2.85
CA ALA A 91 -10.38 -6.50 -3.00
C ALA A 91 -11.70 -5.72 -2.83
N LEU A 92 -12.83 -6.32 -3.16
CA LEU A 92 -14.15 -5.72 -2.94
C LEU A 92 -14.66 -5.91 -1.50
N CYS A 93 -14.12 -6.87 -0.78
CA CYS A 93 -14.52 -7.21 0.60
C CYS A 93 -13.62 -6.58 1.67
N GLN A 94 -12.43 -6.08 1.31
CA GLN A 94 -11.40 -5.67 2.25
C GLN A 94 -10.92 -4.24 1.98
N LYS A 95 -10.58 -3.50 3.05
CA LYS A 95 -10.01 -2.14 2.92
C LYS A 95 -8.57 -2.12 2.43
N LEU A 96 -7.88 -3.27 2.47
CA LEU A 96 -6.52 -3.43 1.98
C LEU A 96 -6.39 -4.81 1.32
N THR A 97 -5.88 -4.83 0.10
CA THR A 97 -5.55 -6.07 -0.60
C THR A 97 -4.21 -5.91 -1.28
N ILE A 98 -3.33 -6.89 -1.05
CA ILE A 98 -2.01 -6.97 -1.68
C ILE A 98 -2.08 -8.05 -2.76
N ILE A 99 -1.87 -7.66 -4.02
CA ILE A 99 -1.85 -8.57 -5.16
C ILE A 99 -0.38 -8.79 -5.56
N THR A 100 0.12 -9.99 -5.31
CA THR A 100 1.47 -10.42 -5.68
C THR A 100 1.43 -11.35 -6.90
N GLY A 101 2.59 -11.59 -7.51
CA GLY A 101 2.72 -12.49 -8.65
C GLY A 101 3.87 -12.10 -9.57
N GLY A 102 4.45 -13.07 -10.29
CA GLY A 102 5.54 -12.84 -11.26
C GLY A 102 5.12 -11.97 -12.45
N PRO A 103 6.06 -11.56 -13.31
CA PRO A 103 5.74 -10.91 -14.59
C PRO A 103 4.73 -11.74 -15.41
N GLY A 104 3.79 -11.09 -16.09
CA GLY A 104 2.81 -11.77 -16.95
C GLY A 104 1.61 -12.45 -16.24
N THR A 105 1.56 -12.50 -14.91
CA THR A 105 0.47 -13.18 -14.13
C THR A 105 -0.89 -12.46 -14.13
N GLY A 106 -1.07 -11.42 -14.95
CA GLY A 106 -2.35 -10.70 -15.06
C GLY A 106 -2.67 -9.75 -13.90
N LYS A 107 -1.69 -9.30 -13.10
CA LYS A 107 -1.92 -8.34 -11.99
C LYS A 107 -2.65 -7.07 -12.43
N THR A 108 -2.14 -6.38 -13.45
CA THR A 108 -2.76 -5.14 -13.96
C THR A 108 -4.14 -5.42 -14.57
N TRP A 109 -4.28 -6.55 -15.27
CA TRP A 109 -5.56 -7.01 -15.81
C TRP A 109 -6.61 -7.26 -14.72
N THR A 110 -6.17 -7.79 -13.58
CA THR A 110 -7.00 -7.99 -12.38
C THR A 110 -7.38 -6.66 -11.74
N VAL A 111 -6.43 -5.75 -11.57
CA VAL A 111 -6.65 -4.41 -11.01
C VAL A 111 -7.67 -3.61 -11.85
N ALA A 112 -7.60 -3.70 -13.19
CA ALA A 112 -8.58 -3.06 -14.07
C ALA A 112 -10.02 -3.51 -13.75
N ARG A 113 -10.22 -4.82 -13.56
CA ARG A 113 -11.54 -5.41 -13.24
C ARG A 113 -12.03 -5.07 -11.84
N ILE A 114 -11.11 -4.95 -10.88
CA ILE A 114 -11.41 -4.47 -9.53
C ILE A 114 -11.93 -3.04 -9.62
N ILE A 115 -11.23 -2.16 -10.33
CA ILE A 115 -11.63 -0.76 -10.53
C ILE A 115 -13.01 -0.68 -11.19
N VAL A 116 -13.24 -1.42 -12.29
CA VAL A 116 -14.56 -1.48 -12.93
C VAL A 116 -15.63 -1.93 -11.95
N SER A 117 -15.38 -2.99 -11.19
CA SER A 117 -16.35 -3.51 -10.20
C SER A 117 -16.65 -2.50 -9.10
N LEU A 118 -15.65 -1.74 -8.64
CA LEU A 118 -15.83 -0.68 -7.65
C LEU A 118 -16.68 0.47 -8.20
N LEU A 119 -16.36 0.96 -9.40
CA LEU A 119 -17.10 2.06 -10.04
C LEU A 119 -18.54 1.68 -10.39
N LEU A 120 -18.79 0.40 -10.71
CA LEU A 120 -20.16 -0.08 -10.93
C LEU A 120 -20.97 -0.20 -9.64
N GLN A 121 -20.33 -0.41 -8.48
CA GLN A 121 -21.00 -0.46 -7.18
C GLN A 121 -21.18 0.92 -6.57
N ASN A 122 -20.22 1.81 -6.79
CA ASN A 122 -20.24 3.19 -6.31
C ASN A 122 -19.60 4.11 -7.35
N PRO A 123 -20.42 4.69 -8.25
CA PRO A 123 -19.95 5.60 -9.31
C PRO A 123 -19.25 6.85 -8.81
N ASP A 124 -19.48 7.26 -7.56
CA ASP A 124 -18.86 8.44 -6.96
C ASP A 124 -17.47 8.14 -6.36
N SER A 125 -16.99 6.89 -6.45
CA SER A 125 -15.68 6.51 -5.93
C SER A 125 -14.56 7.21 -6.68
N ARG A 126 -13.62 7.81 -5.96
CA ARG A 126 -12.45 8.44 -6.58
C ARG A 126 -11.27 7.49 -6.58
N ILE A 127 -10.72 7.27 -7.77
CA ILE A 127 -9.58 6.38 -7.97
C ILE A 127 -8.30 7.23 -8.07
N LEU A 128 -7.33 6.93 -7.22
CA LEU A 128 -5.98 7.49 -7.31
C LEU A 128 -4.99 6.40 -7.69
N LEU A 129 -4.06 6.73 -8.59
CA LEU A 129 -2.97 5.86 -8.99
C LEU A 129 -1.66 6.45 -8.49
N ALA A 130 -0.90 5.65 -7.74
CA ALA A 130 0.40 6.07 -7.21
C ALA A 130 1.46 4.99 -7.40
N ALA A 131 2.69 5.42 -7.63
CA ALA A 131 3.85 4.57 -7.80
C ALA A 131 5.09 5.18 -7.12
N PRO A 132 6.14 4.39 -6.79
CA PRO A 132 7.34 4.94 -6.17
C PRO A 132 8.09 5.92 -7.09
N THR A 133 7.99 5.76 -8.41
CA THR A 133 8.64 6.65 -9.39
C THR A 133 7.69 7.03 -10.52
N GLY A 134 7.96 8.18 -11.16
CA GLY A 134 7.15 8.66 -12.29
C GLY A 134 7.13 7.68 -13.47
N LYS A 135 8.26 7.02 -13.76
CA LYS A 135 8.36 6.01 -14.82
C LYS A 135 7.52 4.77 -14.51
N ALA A 136 7.50 4.32 -13.25
CA ALA A 136 6.64 3.22 -12.82
C ALA A 136 5.16 3.61 -12.93
N GLY A 137 4.81 4.84 -12.53
CA GLY A 137 3.46 5.37 -12.65
C GLY A 137 2.97 5.46 -14.09
N ALA A 138 3.80 5.99 -15.00
CA ALA A 138 3.48 6.06 -16.43
C ALA A 138 3.24 4.67 -17.05
N ARG A 139 4.09 3.68 -16.73
CA ARG A 139 3.92 2.29 -17.17
C ARG A 139 2.64 1.65 -16.62
N MET A 140 2.34 1.89 -15.34
CA MET A 140 1.11 1.41 -14.70
C MET A 140 -0.14 1.98 -15.39
N LYS A 141 -0.17 3.30 -15.63
CA LYS A 141 -1.28 3.97 -16.31
C LYS A 141 -1.47 3.42 -17.74
N GLN A 142 -0.39 3.33 -18.51
CA GLN A 142 -0.46 2.79 -19.87
C GLN A 142 -0.99 1.35 -19.89
N SER A 143 -0.51 0.52 -18.95
CA SER A 143 -0.94 -0.88 -18.86
C SER A 143 -2.41 -1.00 -18.46
N LEU A 144 -2.89 -0.09 -17.61
CA LEU A 144 -4.30 -0.01 -17.23
C LEU A 144 -5.14 0.40 -18.44
N ASP A 145 -4.77 1.47 -19.15
CA ASP A 145 -5.47 1.94 -20.35
C ASP A 145 -5.59 0.86 -21.42
N ASN A 146 -4.47 0.17 -21.69
CA ASN A 146 -4.45 -0.95 -22.63
C ASN A 146 -5.41 -2.08 -22.20
N ALA A 147 -5.53 -2.34 -20.89
CA ALA A 147 -6.45 -3.36 -20.38
C ALA A 147 -7.93 -2.98 -20.57
N PHE A 148 -8.27 -1.70 -20.56
CA PHE A 148 -9.64 -1.24 -20.86
C PHE A 148 -9.97 -1.25 -22.35
N VAL A 149 -9.00 -0.88 -23.20
CA VAL A 149 -9.22 -0.74 -24.65
C VAL A 149 -9.23 -2.10 -25.36
N HIS A 150 -8.35 -3.03 -24.97
CA HIS A 150 -8.15 -4.27 -25.72
C HIS A 150 -8.92 -5.48 -25.16
N ASP A 151 -9.65 -5.31 -24.05
CA ASP A 151 -10.39 -6.38 -23.42
C ASP A 151 -11.88 -6.30 -23.76
N LYS A 152 -12.38 -7.30 -24.50
CA LYS A 152 -13.78 -7.36 -24.93
C LYS A 152 -14.78 -7.33 -23.77
N ALA A 153 -14.42 -7.93 -22.62
CA ALA A 153 -15.29 -7.89 -21.44
C ALA A 153 -15.37 -6.49 -20.82
N MET A 154 -14.31 -5.68 -21.01
CA MET A 154 -14.22 -4.29 -20.53
C MET A 154 -14.75 -3.26 -21.53
N ALA A 155 -14.89 -3.61 -22.81
CA ALA A 155 -15.27 -2.67 -23.87
C ALA A 155 -16.59 -1.92 -23.59
N ARG A 156 -17.58 -2.59 -22.98
CA ARG A 156 -18.86 -1.97 -22.57
C ARG A 156 -18.75 -0.97 -21.42
N TYR A 157 -17.60 -0.92 -20.74
CA TYR A 157 -17.29 -0.04 -19.63
C TYR A 157 -16.29 1.06 -20.02
N SER A 158 -16.07 1.28 -21.31
CA SER A 158 -15.15 2.30 -21.82
C SER A 158 -15.45 3.69 -21.26
N GLY A 159 -16.72 4.04 -21.02
CA GLY A 159 -17.11 5.32 -20.39
C GLY A 159 -16.56 5.51 -18.97
N LEU A 160 -16.22 4.43 -18.25
CA LEU A 160 -15.60 4.54 -16.92
C LEU A 160 -14.14 4.98 -16.98
N LEU A 161 -13.49 4.95 -18.16
CA LEU A 161 -12.14 5.49 -18.34
C LEU A 161 -12.05 6.97 -18.02
N GLU A 162 -13.13 7.72 -18.23
CA GLU A 162 -13.19 9.16 -17.94
C GLU A 162 -13.11 9.47 -16.45
N GLN A 163 -13.49 8.51 -15.60
CA GLN A 163 -13.40 8.61 -14.14
C GLN A 163 -12.00 8.29 -13.62
N LEU A 164 -11.13 7.70 -14.45
CA LEU A 164 -9.77 7.38 -14.05
C LEU A 164 -8.85 8.60 -14.10
N PRO A 165 -7.88 8.69 -13.18
CA PRO A 165 -6.95 9.80 -13.18
C PRO A 165 -6.09 9.77 -14.44
N LYS A 166 -5.97 10.91 -15.13
CA LYS A 166 -5.20 11.04 -16.39
C LYS A 166 -3.73 10.62 -16.25
N LYS A 167 -3.17 10.72 -15.04
CA LYS A 167 -1.79 10.32 -14.73
C LYS A 167 -1.73 9.65 -13.36
N ALA A 168 -0.80 8.73 -13.21
CA ALA A 168 -0.38 8.25 -11.89
C ALA A 168 0.59 9.26 -11.26
N LEU A 169 0.47 9.47 -9.95
CA LEU A 169 1.36 10.32 -9.16
C LEU A 169 2.51 9.49 -8.57
N THR A 170 3.60 10.15 -8.16
CA THR A 170 4.53 9.51 -7.23
C THR A 170 3.93 9.45 -5.83
N ILE A 171 4.35 8.50 -4.99
CA ILE A 171 3.93 8.45 -3.58
C ILE A 171 4.23 9.79 -2.88
N GLU A 172 5.39 10.39 -3.16
CA GLU A 172 5.77 11.70 -2.61
C GLU A 172 4.83 12.82 -3.06
N ALA A 173 4.49 12.88 -4.36
CA ALA A 173 3.58 13.88 -4.88
C ALA A 173 2.16 13.71 -4.32
N LEU A 174 1.71 12.46 -4.16
CA LEU A 174 0.43 12.14 -3.54
C LEU A 174 0.38 12.61 -2.08
N LEU A 175 1.47 12.41 -1.34
CA LEU A 175 1.59 12.82 0.06
C LEU A 175 1.94 14.31 0.24
N GLY A 176 2.25 15.02 -0.85
CA GLY A 176 2.68 16.41 -0.84
C GLY A 176 4.01 16.63 -0.12
N ILE A 177 4.96 15.69 -0.27
CA ILE A 177 6.32 15.82 0.25
C ILE A 177 7.09 16.78 -0.65
N ASN A 178 7.72 17.80 -0.07
CA ASN A 178 8.58 18.72 -0.79
C ASN A 178 9.92 18.87 -0.07
N HIS A 179 10.93 18.17 -0.59
CA HIS A 179 12.28 18.10 -0.03
C HIS A 179 13.00 19.46 0.06
N HIS A 180 12.54 20.50 -0.65
CA HIS A 180 13.12 21.84 -0.57
C HIS A 180 12.71 22.63 0.67
N TYR A 181 11.56 22.31 1.28
CA TYR A 181 11.01 23.09 2.41
C TYR A 181 10.82 22.24 3.66
N SER A 182 10.36 21.00 3.53
CA SER A 182 10.20 20.09 4.67
C SER A 182 10.08 18.64 4.20
N PRO A 183 10.78 17.70 4.85
CA PRO A 183 10.59 16.27 4.57
C PRO A 183 9.26 15.73 5.10
N LYS A 184 8.45 16.55 5.81
CA LYS A 184 7.16 16.12 6.36
C LYS A 184 6.09 16.08 5.27
N PRO A 185 5.28 15.01 5.20
CA PRO A 185 4.19 14.94 4.25
C PRO A 185 3.07 15.91 4.64
N ARG A 186 2.54 16.65 3.66
CA ARG A 186 1.38 17.54 3.86
C ARG A 186 0.11 16.73 4.14
N LYS A 187 0.00 15.54 3.55
CA LYS A 187 -1.07 14.57 3.81
C LYS A 187 -0.66 13.62 4.92
N ASN A 188 -1.44 13.58 5.99
CA ASN A 188 -1.15 12.83 7.21
C ASN A 188 -2.47 12.39 7.88
N ARG A 189 -2.40 11.94 9.13
CA ARG A 189 -3.57 11.47 9.89
C ARG A 189 -4.65 12.53 10.05
N ASP A 190 -4.27 13.80 10.19
CA ASP A 190 -5.16 14.93 10.45
C ASP A 190 -5.59 15.64 9.16
N ASN A 191 -4.85 15.43 8.07
CA ASN A 191 -5.18 15.88 6.72
C ASN A 191 -5.09 14.71 5.73
N PRO A 192 -6.12 13.84 5.66
CA PRO A 192 -6.08 12.63 4.86
C PRO A 192 -5.99 12.92 3.35
N VAL A 193 -5.54 11.92 2.60
CA VAL A 193 -5.61 11.93 1.13
C VAL A 193 -7.08 11.96 0.72
N ASP A 194 -7.37 12.81 -0.26
CA ASP A 194 -8.72 13.03 -0.75
C ASP A 194 -9.02 11.99 -1.84
N CYS A 195 -9.39 10.78 -1.42
CA CYS A 195 -9.83 9.66 -2.27
C CYS A 195 -11.18 9.13 -1.77
#